data_AF-A0A8T3Q0P5-F1
#
_entry.id   AF-A0A8T3Q0P5-F1
#
_cell.length_a   1.000
_cell.length_b   1.000
_cell.length_c   1.000
_cell.angle_alpha   90.00
_cell.angle_beta   90.00
_cell.angle_gamma   90.00
#
_symmetry.space_group_name_H-M   'P 1'
#
loop_
_entity.id
_entity.type
_entity.pdbx_description
1 polymer ?
#
loop_
_entity_poly.entity_id
_entity_poly.type
_entity_poly.pdbx_seq_one_letter_code
_entity_poly.pdbx_strand_id
1 'polypeptide(L)'
;MTRDDIQDWLDRYIAAWRGNEAAPIEALFTEDAVYGYRPWDSDEHTMRGRDAIVASWLDEPDAADGWDAHYEPYAVDEDRAVALGWSRYAAQGDDPERTYHNAYLMRFAQDGRCAEFHEFYMLEGK
;
A
#
# COMPACT_ATOMS: atom_id res chain seq x y z
N MET A 1 -7.60 11.13 -12.54
CA MET A 1 -6.24 10.61 -12.32
C MET A 1 -5.64 10.22 -13.66
N THR A 2 -4.33 10.43 -13.82
CA THR A 2 -3.52 9.92 -14.94
C THR A 2 -2.59 8.81 -14.45
N ARG A 3 -1.94 8.09 -15.36
CA ARG A 3 -0.92 7.09 -14.97
C ARG A 3 0.22 7.74 -14.17
N ASP A 4 0.65 8.93 -14.55
CA ASP A 4 1.73 9.65 -13.88
C ASP A 4 1.31 10.05 -12.44
N ASP A 5 0.07 10.53 -12.25
CA ASP A 5 -0.44 10.83 -10.91
C ASP A 5 -0.43 9.60 -9.98
N ILE A 6 -0.74 8.42 -10.54
CA ILE A 6 -0.72 7.16 -9.80
C ILE A 6 0.71 6.71 -9.51
N GLN A 7 1.62 6.83 -10.47
CA GLN A 7 3.04 6.53 -10.25
C GLN A 7 3.61 7.41 -9.14
N ASP A 8 3.34 8.72 -9.18
CA ASP A 8 3.77 9.66 -8.14
C ASP A 8 3.20 9.30 -6.76
N TRP A 9 1.97 8.76 -6.69
CA TRP A 9 1.42 8.26 -5.43
C TRP A 9 2.11 6.96 -4.98
N LEU A 10 2.38 6.01 -5.89
CA LEU A 10 3.07 4.75 -5.57
C LEU A 10 4.51 5.00 -5.08
N ASP A 11 5.20 5.97 -5.67
CA ASP A 11 6.54 6.36 -5.24
C ASP A 11 6.52 6.96 -3.82
N ARG A 12 5.52 7.80 -3.54
CA ARG A 12 5.27 8.33 -2.17
C ARG A 12 4.87 7.23 -1.20
N TYR A 13 4.10 6.23 -1.63
CA TYR A 13 3.72 5.08 -0.83
C TYR A 13 4.95 4.27 -0.38
N ILE A 14 5.84 3.94 -1.33
CA ILE A 14 7.11 3.25 -1.02
C ILE A 14 7.95 4.10 -0.05
N ALA A 15 8.04 5.41 -0.29
CA ALA A 15 8.81 6.30 0.58
C ALA A 15 8.23 6.40 2.00
N ALA A 16 6.91 6.47 2.14
CA ALA A 16 6.23 6.50 3.44
C ALA A 16 6.41 5.17 4.19
N TRP A 17 6.25 4.04 3.50
CA TRP A 17 6.43 2.71 4.07
C TRP A 17 7.88 2.51 4.54
N ARG A 18 8.86 2.97 3.75
CA ARG A 18 10.27 2.90 4.14
C ARG A 18 10.62 3.85 5.29
N GLY A 19 9.95 4.99 5.38
CA GLY A 19 10.16 5.97 6.43
C GLY A 19 9.58 5.57 7.78
N ASN A 20 8.46 4.83 7.81
CA ASN A 20 7.73 4.49 9.04
C ASN A 20 7.44 5.74 9.92
N GLU A 21 7.05 6.84 9.29
CA GLU A 21 6.68 8.09 9.94
C GLU A 21 5.21 8.42 9.68
N ALA A 22 4.51 8.90 10.71
CA ALA A 22 3.08 9.19 10.61
C ALA A 22 2.76 10.20 9.51
N ALA A 23 3.49 11.32 9.42
CA ALA A 23 3.15 12.42 8.51
C ALA A 23 3.21 12.03 7.00
N PRO A 24 4.24 11.32 6.52
CA PRO A 24 4.22 10.77 5.16
C PRO A 24 3.05 9.83 4.88
N ILE A 25 2.68 8.97 5.84
CA ILE A 25 1.55 8.04 5.69
C ILE A 25 0.22 8.81 5.66
N GLU A 26 0.05 9.78 6.55
CA GLU A 26 -1.13 10.65 6.59
C GLU A 26 -1.36 11.41 5.28
N ALA A 27 -0.27 11.81 4.60
CA ALA A 27 -0.33 12.52 3.34
C ALA A 27 -0.84 11.67 2.17
N LEU A 28 -0.83 10.33 2.29
CA LEU A 28 -1.30 9.41 1.25
C LEU A 28 -2.82 9.28 1.23
N PHE A 29 -3.48 9.42 2.38
CA PHE A 29 -4.86 9.00 2.58
C PHE A 29 -5.81 10.16 2.93
N THR A 30 -7.07 10.06 2.49
CA THR A 30 -8.14 10.96 2.95
C THR A 30 -8.45 10.71 4.43
N GLU A 31 -9.05 11.69 5.10
CA GLU A 31 -9.38 11.58 6.54
C GLU A 31 -10.26 10.36 6.86
N ASP A 32 -11.18 10.03 5.94
CA ASP A 32 -12.16 8.95 6.00
C ASP A 32 -11.76 7.70 5.19
N ALA A 33 -10.48 7.58 4.80
CA ALA A 33 -10.03 6.52 3.92
C ALA A 33 -10.28 5.11 4.47
N VAL A 34 -10.47 4.15 3.57
CA VAL A 34 -10.58 2.73 3.90
C VAL A 34 -9.39 1.96 3.33
N TYR A 35 -8.69 1.22 4.19
CA TYR A 35 -7.56 0.38 3.80
C TYR A 35 -7.84 -1.08 4.15
N GLY A 36 -7.83 -1.98 3.17
CA GLY A 36 -8.02 -3.41 3.37
C GLY A 36 -6.79 -4.24 3.00
N TYR A 37 -6.29 -5.05 3.92
CA TYR A 37 -5.24 -6.06 3.64
C TYR A 37 -5.81 -7.32 2.94
N ARG A 38 -7.10 -7.31 2.58
CA ARG A 38 -7.88 -8.41 2.00
C ARG A 38 -8.91 -7.88 0.99
N PRO A 39 -9.41 -8.73 0.06
CA PRO A 39 -10.46 -8.38 -0.90
C PRO A 39 -11.84 -8.06 -0.31
N TRP A 40 -12.10 -8.48 0.92
CA TRP A 40 -13.41 -8.38 1.56
C TRP A 40 -13.30 -7.54 2.83
N ASP A 41 -14.40 -6.85 3.12
CA ASP A 41 -14.56 -6.04 4.31
C ASP A 41 -14.61 -6.93 5.55
N SER A 42 -13.78 -6.62 6.56
CA SER A 42 -13.86 -7.20 7.90
C SER A 42 -13.20 -6.26 8.90
N ASP A 43 -13.76 -6.16 10.11
CA ASP A 43 -13.24 -5.30 11.18
C ASP A 43 -11.78 -5.62 11.57
N GLU A 44 -11.31 -6.84 11.29
CA GLU A 44 -9.95 -7.29 11.58
C GLU A 44 -8.94 -6.86 10.50
N HIS A 45 -9.33 -6.83 9.23
CA HIS A 45 -8.41 -6.61 8.11
C HIS A 45 -8.66 -5.29 7.36
N THR A 46 -9.62 -4.49 7.82
CA THR A 46 -10.03 -3.22 7.19
C THR A 46 -9.92 -2.07 8.19
N MET A 47 -8.98 -1.17 7.93
CA MET A 47 -8.81 0.06 8.70
C MET A 47 -9.70 1.16 8.13
N ARG A 48 -10.41 1.88 9.00
CA ARG A 48 -11.34 2.95 8.64
C ARG A 48 -10.90 4.25 9.27
N GLY A 49 -10.67 5.25 8.42
CA GLY A 49 -10.12 6.53 8.81
C GLY A 49 -8.59 6.52 8.80
N ARG A 50 -8.01 7.65 8.42
CA ARG A 50 -6.56 7.83 8.29
C ARG A 50 -5.79 7.45 9.55
N ASP A 51 -6.30 7.84 10.72
CA ASP A 51 -5.62 7.59 11.99
C ASP A 51 -5.49 6.08 12.28
N ALA A 52 -6.51 5.29 11.92
CA ALA A 52 -6.46 3.83 12.03
C ALA A 52 -5.45 3.20 11.05
N ILE A 53 -5.36 3.75 9.84
CA ILE A 53 -4.37 3.32 8.84
C ILE A 53 -2.95 3.58 9.33
N VAL A 54 -2.69 4.79 9.84
CA VAL A 54 -1.38 5.18 10.40
C VAL A 54 -1.02 4.28 11.59
N ALA A 55 -1.96 4.07 12.51
CA ALA A 55 -1.72 3.18 13.65
C ALA A 55 -1.37 1.76 13.20
N SER A 56 -2.09 1.22 12.20
CA SER A 56 -1.83 -0.12 11.65
C SER A 56 -0.45 -0.25 11.01
N TRP A 57 0.04 0.79 10.31
CA TRP A 57 1.37 0.77 9.70
C TRP A 57 2.50 0.83 10.72
N LEU A 58 2.26 1.47 11.87
CA LEU A 58 3.28 1.71 12.90
C LEU A 58 3.24 0.71 14.07
N ASP A 59 2.29 -0.23 14.09
CA ASP A 59 2.16 -1.24 15.13
C ASP A 59 3.34 -2.25 15.11
N GLU A 60 3.61 -2.82 13.93
CA GLU A 60 4.74 -3.71 13.67
C GLU A 60 5.42 -3.34 12.34
N PRO A 61 6.17 -2.23 12.29
CA PRO A 61 6.72 -1.72 11.03
C PRO A 61 7.85 -2.59 10.50
N ASP A 62 7.84 -2.81 9.19
CA ASP A 62 8.96 -3.45 8.49
C ASP A 62 10.22 -2.59 8.57
N ALA A 63 11.37 -3.23 8.82
CA ALA A 63 12.66 -2.55 8.81
C ALA A 63 12.96 -1.96 7.41
N ALA A 64 13.38 -0.69 7.37
CA ALA A 64 13.55 0.08 6.13
C ALA A 64 14.55 -0.55 5.12
N ASP A 65 15.50 -1.33 5.62
CA ASP A 65 16.53 -2.04 4.86
C ASP A 65 16.24 -3.55 4.69
N GLY A 66 15.12 -4.04 5.24
CA GLY A 66 14.72 -5.46 5.18
C GLY A 66 13.98 -5.87 3.91
N TRP A 67 13.60 -4.91 3.06
CA TRP A 67 12.82 -5.17 1.85
C TRP A 67 13.14 -4.22 0.70
N ASP A 68 12.71 -4.62 -0.49
CA ASP A 68 12.64 -3.80 -1.69
C ASP A 68 11.27 -3.97 -2.38
N ALA A 69 10.79 -2.96 -3.09
CA ALA A 69 9.51 -3.03 -3.76
C ALA A 69 9.47 -2.19 -5.03
N HIS A 70 8.60 -2.61 -5.95
CA HIS A 70 8.32 -1.90 -7.17
C HIS A 70 6.84 -2.03 -7.52
N TYR A 71 6.19 -0.92 -7.83
CA TYR A 71 4.82 -0.87 -8.29
C TYR A 71 4.66 0.09 -9.46
N GLU A 72 3.74 -0.25 -10.35
CA GLU A 72 3.38 0.57 -11.50
C GLU A 72 1.86 0.53 -11.75
N PRO A 73 1.28 1.60 -12.32
CA PRO A 73 -0.12 1.61 -12.69
C PRO A 73 -0.39 0.59 -13.81
N TYR A 74 -1.32 -0.32 -13.59
CA TYR A 74 -1.82 -1.25 -14.60
C TYR A 74 -2.99 -0.67 -15.39
N ALA A 75 -3.97 -0.06 -14.71
CA ALA A 75 -5.13 0.59 -15.31
C ALA A 75 -5.53 1.83 -14.51
N VAL A 76 -6.09 2.84 -15.20
CA VAL A 76 -6.63 4.05 -14.58
C VAL A 76 -7.97 4.34 -15.27
N ASP A 77 -9.00 4.58 -14.46
CA ASP A 77 -10.37 4.87 -14.89
C ASP A 77 -10.95 5.97 -14.00
N GLU A 78 -10.99 7.20 -14.51
CA GLU A 78 -11.41 8.41 -13.79
C GLU A 78 -10.66 8.63 -12.45
N ASP A 79 -11.31 8.30 -11.33
CA ASP A 79 -10.80 8.40 -9.96
C ASP A 79 -10.31 7.05 -9.40
N ARG A 80 -10.36 5.98 -10.19
CA ARG A 80 -9.95 4.62 -9.82
C ARG A 80 -8.68 4.21 -10.53
N ALA A 81 -7.88 3.38 -9.86
CA ALA A 81 -6.71 2.77 -10.46
C ALA A 81 -6.50 1.33 -9.98
N VAL A 82 -5.83 0.55 -10.81
CA VAL A 82 -5.22 -0.72 -10.44
C VAL A 82 -3.72 -0.56 -10.58
N ALA A 83 -2.96 -0.89 -9.54
CA ALA A 83 -1.51 -1.00 -9.61
C ALA A 83 -1.09 -2.47 -9.50
N LEU A 84 -0.01 -2.84 -10.19
CA LEU A 84 0.65 -4.13 -10.06
C LEU A 84 2.09 -3.93 -9.62
N GLY A 85 2.66 -4.95 -8.99
CA GLY A 85 4.05 -4.87 -8.57
C GLY A 85 4.47 -6.06 -7.72
N TRP A 86 5.54 -5.85 -6.99
CA TRP A 86 6.06 -6.84 -6.05
C TRP A 86 6.72 -6.19 -4.84
N SER A 87 6.73 -6.93 -3.74
CA SER A 87 7.52 -6.66 -2.53
C SER A 87 8.42 -7.85 -2.29
N ARG A 88 9.72 -7.62 -2.14
CA ARG A 88 10.71 -8.65 -1.82
C ARG A 88 11.27 -8.38 -0.44
N TYR A 89 11.09 -9.34 0.45
CA TYR A 89 11.64 -9.34 1.79
C TYR A 89 12.88 -10.22 1.83
N ALA A 90 13.99 -9.66 2.33
CA ALA A 90 15.22 -10.41 2.52
C ALA A 90 15.05 -11.52 3.57
N ALA A 91 15.91 -12.55 3.51
CA ALA A 91 15.94 -13.58 4.52
C ALA A 91 16.34 -12.99 5.89
N GLN A 92 15.63 -13.38 6.95
CA GLN A 92 15.88 -12.90 8.32
C GLN A 92 15.80 -14.06 9.31
N GLY A 93 16.93 -14.39 9.94
CA GLY A 93 16.99 -15.54 10.85
C GLY A 93 16.65 -16.85 10.12
N ASP A 94 15.60 -17.53 10.58
CA ASP A 94 15.09 -18.76 9.96
C ASP A 94 14.06 -18.50 8.84
N ASP A 95 13.63 -17.24 8.64
CA ASP A 95 12.69 -16.89 7.58
C ASP A 95 13.42 -16.76 6.23
N PRO A 96 13.01 -17.52 5.20
CA PRO A 96 13.61 -17.42 3.87
C PRO A 96 13.23 -16.10 3.20
N GLU A 97 13.96 -15.76 2.13
CA GLU A 97 13.57 -14.69 1.21
C GLU A 97 12.15 -14.97 0.66
N ARG A 98 11.33 -13.92 0.58
CA ARG A 98 9.94 -14.01 0.10
C ARG A 98 9.69 -12.89 -0.90
N THR A 99 9.16 -13.23 -2.07
CA THR A 99 8.63 -12.24 -3.03
C THR A 99 7.11 -12.37 -3.07
N TYR A 100 6.40 -11.27 -2.85
CA TYR A 100 4.96 -11.18 -3.03
C TYR A 100 4.67 -10.43 -4.33
N HIS A 101 3.83 -11.00 -5.20
CA HIS A 101 3.24 -10.28 -6.31
C HIS A 101 1.91 -9.67 -5.87
N ASN A 102 1.76 -8.38 -6.13
CA ASN A 102 0.69 -7.58 -5.58
C ASN A 102 -0.19 -6.98 -6.69
N ALA A 103 -1.48 -6.89 -6.40
CA ALA A 103 -2.42 -6.04 -7.12
C ALA A 103 -3.16 -5.15 -6.11
N TYR A 104 -3.21 -3.85 -6.39
CA TYR A 104 -3.86 -2.85 -5.56
C TYR A 104 -5.08 -2.30 -6.27
N LEU A 105 -6.23 -2.34 -5.60
CA LEU A 105 -7.45 -1.65 -6.04
C LEU A 105 -7.54 -0.33 -5.30
N MET A 106 -7.60 0.77 -6.05
CA MET A 106 -7.42 2.10 -5.50
C MET A 106 -8.52 3.05 -5.99
N ARG A 107 -9.01 3.91 -5.10
CA ARG A 107 -9.87 5.05 -5.43
C ARG A 107 -9.29 6.33 -4.81
N PHE A 108 -9.34 7.43 -5.54
CA PHE A 108 -8.72 8.71 -5.15
C PHE A 108 -9.76 9.81 -5.01
N ALA A 109 -9.50 10.75 -4.10
CA ALA A 109 -10.21 12.02 -4.04
C ALA A 109 -9.63 13.03 -5.03
N GLN A 110 -10.34 14.14 -5.25
CA GLN A 110 -9.92 15.21 -6.16
C GLN A 110 -8.59 15.87 -5.79
N ASP A 111 -8.17 15.77 -4.53
CA ASP A 111 -6.89 16.28 -4.03
C ASP A 111 -5.71 15.32 -4.23
N GLY A 112 -5.94 14.18 -4.88
CA GLY A 112 -4.92 13.18 -5.19
C GLY A 112 -4.57 12.25 -4.02
N ARG A 113 -5.29 12.32 -2.90
CA ARG A 113 -5.15 11.34 -1.81
C ARG A 113 -6.03 10.12 -2.04
N CYS A 114 -5.58 8.98 -1.55
CA CYS A 114 -6.29 7.70 -1.68
C CYS A 114 -7.41 7.62 -0.65
N ALA A 115 -8.63 7.37 -1.12
CA ALA A 115 -9.84 7.24 -0.32
C ALA A 115 -10.20 5.76 -0.06
N GLU A 116 -9.83 4.85 -0.96
CA GLU A 116 -9.96 3.40 -0.77
C GLU A 116 -8.73 2.69 -1.34
N PHE A 117 -8.15 1.77 -0.56
CA PHE A 117 -7.00 0.97 -0.93
C PHE A 117 -7.19 -0.47 -0.48
N HIS A 118 -7.16 -1.43 -1.40
CA HIS A 118 -7.25 -2.86 -1.07
C HIS A 118 -6.10 -3.65 -1.69
N GLU A 119 -5.47 -4.49 -0.88
CA GLU A 119 -4.35 -5.33 -1.27
C GLU A 119 -4.75 -6.75 -1.63
N PHE A 120 -4.21 -7.22 -2.74
CA PHE A 120 -4.24 -8.62 -3.17
C PHE A 120 -2.80 -9.04 -3.37
N TYR A 121 -2.33 -9.97 -2.54
CA TYR A 121 -0.95 -10.42 -2.61
C TYR A 121 -0.87 -11.94 -2.73
N MET A 122 0.09 -12.41 -3.52
CA MET A 122 0.40 -13.82 -3.68
C MET A 122 1.89 -14.04 -3.51
N LEU A 123 2.25 -14.98 -2.64
CA LEU A 123 3.63 -15.40 -2.46
C LEU A 123 4.12 -16.17 -3.71
N GLU A 124 5.23 -15.75 -4.28
CA GLU A 124 5.90 -16.46 -5.38
C GLU A 124 6.36 -17.85 -4.92
N GLY A 125 6.09 -18.88 -5.74
CA GLY A 125 6.54 -20.25 -5.47
C GLY A 125 5.62 -21.10 -4.59
N LYS A 126 4.33 -20.77 -4.50
CA LYS A 126 3.29 -21.68 -4.00
C LYS A 126 2.26 -22.03 -5.08
#